data_AF-A0A382DLT9-F1
#
_entry.id   AF-A0A382DLT9-F1
#
_cell.length_a   1.000
_cell.length_b   1.000
_cell.length_c   1.000
_cell.angle_alpha   90.00
_cell.angle_beta   90.00
_cell.angle_gamma   90.00
#
_symmetry.space_group_name_H-M   'P 1'
#
loop_
_entity.id
_entity.type
_entity.pdbx_description
1 polymer ?
#
loop_
_entity_poly.entity_id
_entity_poly.type
_entity_poly.pdbx_seq_one_letter_code
_entity_poly.pdbx_strand_id
1 'polypeptide(L)'
;RWWVKAQCLGRDVETLSKHDCWGCPVQRECMWVAIKEDDRLADHALFIRGGLAASKREELWWWSGRDAMKTYIACLLEADRSEFAAQRRSKGKTRK
;
A
#
# COMPACT_ATOMS: atom_id res chain seq x y z
N ARG A 1 6.22 -1.60 18.97
CA ARG A 1 6.67 -1.52 17.55
C ARG A 1 5.62 -2.20 16.68
N TRP A 2 5.03 -1.51 15.70
CA TRP A 2 3.92 -2.07 14.89
C TRP A 2 4.39 -3.17 13.93
N TRP A 3 5.57 -3.01 13.33
CA TRP A 3 6.12 -3.87 12.28
C TRP A 3 6.32 -5.35 12.68
N VAL A 4 6.35 -5.66 13.98
CA VAL A 4 6.42 -7.06 14.47
C VAL A 4 5.16 -7.87 14.16
N LYS A 5 4.04 -7.20 13.85
CA LYS A 5 2.78 -7.82 13.45
C LYS A 5 2.59 -7.82 11.92
N ALA A 6 3.57 -7.34 11.16
CA ALA A 6 3.48 -7.30 9.70
C ALA A 6 3.50 -8.71 9.12
N GLN A 7 2.59 -9.01 8.19
CA GLN A 7 2.53 -10.31 7.51
C GLN A 7 3.74 -10.57 6.62
N CYS A 8 4.39 -9.50 6.13
CA CYS A 8 5.59 -9.59 5.33
C CYS A 8 6.89 -9.72 6.15
N LEU A 9 6.81 -9.79 7.48
CA LEU A 9 7.99 -9.86 8.35
C LEU A 9 8.84 -11.09 7.98
N GLY A 10 10.13 -10.86 7.71
CA GLY A 10 11.09 -11.91 7.35
C GLY A 10 11.06 -12.36 5.89
N ARG A 11 10.27 -11.70 5.02
CA ARG A 11 10.25 -11.97 3.57
C ARG A 11 11.14 -10.99 2.81
N ASP A 12 11.72 -11.48 1.72
CA ASP A 12 12.50 -10.65 0.80
C ASP A 12 11.60 -9.65 0.05
N VAL A 13 12.03 -8.39 0.03
CA VAL A 13 11.24 -7.28 -0.54
C VAL A 13 10.92 -7.51 -2.02
N GLU A 14 11.83 -8.12 -2.77
CA GLU A 14 11.66 -8.45 -4.20
C GLU A 14 10.54 -9.46 -4.47
N THR A 15 10.19 -10.27 -3.47
CA THR A 15 9.12 -11.28 -3.56
C THR A 15 7.76 -10.76 -3.13
N LEU A 16 7.70 -9.53 -2.62
CA LEU A 16 6.46 -8.94 -2.13
C LEU A 16 5.62 -8.38 -3.27
N SER A 17 4.32 -8.61 -3.16
CA SER A 17 3.30 -8.00 -3.99
C SER A 17 2.34 -7.18 -3.12
N LYS A 18 1.52 -6.33 -3.76
CA LYS A 18 0.48 -5.59 -3.04
C LYS A 18 -0.57 -6.51 -2.39
N HIS A 19 -0.73 -7.72 -2.90
CA HIS A 19 -1.67 -8.71 -2.38
C HIS A 19 -1.26 -9.22 -1.00
N ASP A 20 0.04 -9.29 -0.72
CA ASP A 20 0.57 -9.70 0.59
C ASP A 20 0.25 -8.72 1.71
N CYS A 21 -0.21 -7.52 1.37
CA CYS A 21 -0.64 -6.51 2.33
C CYS A 21 -2.13 -6.61 2.69
N TRP A 22 -2.93 -7.33 1.90
CA TRP A 22 -4.38 -7.39 2.10
C TRP A 22 -4.72 -8.20 3.34
N GLY A 23 -5.47 -7.58 4.26
CA GLY A 23 -5.75 -8.15 5.57
C GLY A 23 -4.56 -8.13 6.54
N CYS A 24 -3.47 -7.42 6.21
CA CYS A 24 -2.36 -7.24 7.14
C CYS A 24 -2.82 -6.40 8.35
N PRO A 25 -2.62 -6.86 9.59
CA PRO A 25 -3.17 -6.19 10.78
C PRO A 25 -2.53 -4.83 11.06
N VAL A 26 -1.45 -4.49 10.35
CA VAL A 26 -0.74 -3.21 10.47
C VAL A 26 -0.68 -2.46 9.14
N GLN A 27 -1.61 -2.76 8.22
CA GLN A 27 -1.65 -2.16 6.89
C GLN A 27 -1.74 -0.62 6.96
N ARG A 28 -2.58 -0.10 7.86
CA ARG A 28 -2.83 1.34 8.04
C ARG A 28 -1.64 2.04 8.66
N GLU A 29 -1.11 1.50 9.75
CA GLU A 29 0.09 2.01 10.42
C GLU A 29 1.30 1.97 9.48
N CYS A 30 1.45 0.90 8.70
CA CYS A 30 2.50 0.77 7.68
C CYS A 30 2.40 1.88 6.62
N MET A 31 1.19 2.14 6.09
CA MET A 31 0.98 3.20 5.12
C MET A 31 1.26 4.59 5.70
N TRP A 32 0.78 4.85 6.92
CA TRP A 32 0.99 6.12 7.59
C TRP A 32 2.47 6.41 7.81
N VAL A 33 3.20 5.43 8.36
CA VAL A 33 4.64 5.54 8.58
C VAL A 33 5.39 5.70 7.27
N ALA A 34 5.00 5.01 6.21
CA ALA A 34 5.63 5.18 4.91
C ALA A 34 5.46 6.60 4.34
N ILE A 35 4.35 7.27 4.64
CA ILE A 35 4.10 8.66 4.22
C ILE A 35 4.84 9.66 5.12
N LYS A 36 4.95 9.38 6.42
CA LYS A 36 5.53 10.30 7.41
C LYS A 36 7.03 10.18 7.61
N GLU A 37 7.50 8.95 7.73
CA GLU A 37 8.89 8.58 8.07
C GLU A 37 9.68 8.19 6.81
N ASP A 38 9.08 8.43 5.65
CA ASP A 38 9.74 8.56 4.36
C ASP A 38 10.44 7.29 3.87
N ASP A 39 9.65 6.37 3.30
CA ASP A 39 10.21 5.33 2.44
C ASP A 39 10.40 5.83 1.00
N ARG A 40 10.81 7.10 0.89
CA ARG A 40 11.07 7.80 -0.36
C ARG A 40 12.53 8.15 -0.49
N LEU A 41 12.98 8.26 -1.73
CA LEU A 41 14.22 8.93 -2.09
C LEU A 41 13.83 10.21 -2.84
N ALA A 42 14.01 11.35 -2.20
CA ALA A 42 13.40 12.62 -2.62
C ALA A 42 11.87 12.48 -2.71
N ASP A 43 11.26 12.72 -3.87
CA ASP A 43 9.81 12.59 -4.04
C ASP A 43 9.35 11.17 -4.43
N HIS A 44 10.28 10.24 -4.67
CA HIS A 44 10.00 8.91 -5.20
C HIS A 44 9.82 7.87 -4.11
N ALA A 45 8.61 7.31 -4.00
CA ALA A 45 8.36 6.16 -3.15
C ALA A 45 9.13 4.93 -3.65
N LEU A 46 9.68 4.12 -2.73
CA LEU A 46 10.56 3.00 -3.10
C LEU A 46 9.86 1.64 -3.09
N PHE A 47 9.04 1.38 -2.08
CA PHE A 47 8.54 0.02 -1.81
C PHE A 47 7.02 -0.11 -1.87
N ILE A 48 6.55 -1.36 -1.88
CA ILE A 48 5.14 -1.67 -1.63
C ILE A 48 4.85 -1.42 -0.15
N ARG A 49 3.79 -0.65 0.12
CA ARG A 49 3.33 -0.33 1.49
C ARG A 49 1.82 -0.33 1.55
N GLY A 50 1.28 -0.89 2.62
CA GLY A 50 -0.15 -0.83 2.94
C GLY A 50 -1.09 -1.21 1.79
N GLY A 51 -0.69 -2.11 0.89
CA GLY A 51 -1.50 -2.55 -0.25
C GLY A 51 -1.33 -1.74 -1.53
N LEU A 52 -0.35 -0.84 -1.61
CA LEU A 52 -0.05 -0.06 -2.82
C LEU A 52 1.40 -0.18 -3.26
N ALA A 53 1.58 -0.15 -4.58
CA ALA A 53 2.87 -0.02 -5.22
C ALA A 53 3.44 1.39 -5.02
N ALA A 54 4.78 1.48 -5.02
CA ALA A 54 5.55 2.72 -4.96
C ALA A 54 5.04 3.79 -5.95
N SER A 55 4.96 3.46 -7.24
CA SER A 55 4.52 4.39 -8.29
C SER A 55 3.15 5.01 -8.03
N LYS A 56 2.19 4.22 -7.51
CA LYS A 56 0.86 4.73 -7.19
C LYS A 56 0.86 5.66 -5.98
N ARG A 57 1.69 5.36 -4.97
CA ARG A 57 1.86 6.26 -3.81
C ARG A 57 2.53 7.57 -4.19
N GLU A 58 3.45 7.53 -5.14
CA GLU A 58 4.07 8.73 -5.71
C GLU A 58 3.04 9.58 -6.47
N GLU A 59 2.23 8.98 -7.34
CA GLU A 59 1.14 9.68 -8.04
C GLU A 59 0.20 10.40 -7.04
N LEU A 60 -0.22 9.70 -5.99
CA LEU A 60 -1.13 10.23 -4.98
C LEU A 60 -0.48 11.32 -4.10
N TRP A 61 0.84 11.26 -3.89
CA TRP A 61 1.59 12.31 -3.20
C TRP A 61 1.49 13.64 -3.92
N TRP A 62 1.74 13.62 -5.23
CA TRP A 62 1.66 14.80 -6.08
C TRP A 62 0.23 15.32 -6.18
N TRP A 63 -0.75 14.44 -6.39
CA TRP A 63 -2.16 14.83 -6.49
C TRP A 63 -2.72 15.40 -5.18
N SER A 64 -2.19 14.98 -4.05
CA SER A 64 -2.58 15.47 -2.73
C SER A 64 -1.88 16.78 -2.34
N GLY A 65 -1.11 17.39 -3.27
CA GLY A 65 -0.33 18.60 -2.99
C GLY A 65 0.77 18.38 -1.96
N ARG A 66 1.26 17.14 -1.83
CA ARG A 66 2.29 16.73 -0.86
C ARG A 66 1.86 16.91 0.60
N ASP A 67 0.55 16.92 0.85
CA ASP A 67 0.00 16.88 2.20
C ASP A 67 -0.07 15.44 2.71
N ALA A 68 0.54 15.18 3.86
CA ALA A 68 0.64 13.83 4.42
C ALA A 68 -0.74 13.21 4.72
N MET A 69 -1.68 13.99 5.26
CA MET A 69 -2.99 13.46 5.64
C MET A 69 -3.86 13.17 4.42
N LYS A 70 -3.91 14.10 3.45
CA LYS A 70 -4.61 13.89 2.18
C LYS A 70 -4.03 12.71 1.41
N THR A 71 -2.71 12.62 1.35
CA THR A 71 -2.02 11.48 0.71
C THR A 71 -2.37 10.17 1.40
N TYR A 72 -2.37 10.15 2.73
CA TYR A 72 -2.72 8.97 3.51
C TYR A 72 -4.14 8.49 3.22
N ILE A 73 -5.12 9.39 3.27
CA ILE A 73 -6.52 9.07 2.96
C ILE A 73 -6.64 8.57 1.51
N ALA A 74 -6.01 9.25 0.55
CA ALA A 74 -6.04 8.85 -0.85
C ALA A 74 -5.44 7.46 -1.07
N CYS A 75 -4.32 7.16 -0.40
CA CYS A 75 -3.68 5.85 -0.43
C CYS A 75 -4.56 4.75 0.16
N LEU A 76 -5.25 5.00 1.29
CA LEU A 76 -6.16 4.01 1.87
C LEU A 76 -7.31 3.69 0.91
N LEU A 77 -7.95 4.71 0.34
CA LEU A 77 -9.06 4.53 -0.60
C LEU A 77 -8.64 3.78 -1.86
N GLU A 78 -7.45 4.05 -2.39
CA GLU A 78 -6.94 3.36 -3.58
C GLU A 78 -6.52 1.92 -3.28
N ALA A 79 -6.00 1.65 -2.07
CA ALA A 79 -5.71 0.28 -1.62
C ALA A 79 -6.99 -0.55 -1.54
N ASP A 80 -8.04 -0.02 -0.89
CA ASP A 80 -9.35 -0.68 -0.77
C ASP A 80 -9.99 -0.91 -2.15
N ARG A 81 -9.93 0.10 -3.04
CA ARG A 81 -10.40 -0.03 -4.42
C ARG A 81 -9.65 -1.12 -5.18
N SER A 82 -8.33 -1.17 -5.05
CA SER A 82 -7.48 -2.18 -5.68
C SER A 82 -7.80 -3.60 -5.20
N GLU A 83 -8.01 -3.76 -3.89
CA GLU A 83 -8.41 -5.03 -3.29
C GLU A 83 -9.78 -5.47 -3.80
N PHE A 84 -10.78 -4.59 -3.72
CA PHE A 84 -12.13 -4.87 -4.20
C PHE A 84 -12.17 -5.25 -5.68
N ALA A 85 -11.45 -4.52 -6.53
CA ALA A 85 -11.39 -4.80 -7.96
C ALA A 85 -10.80 -6.19 -8.26
N ALA A 86 -9.77 -6.60 -7.52
CA ALA A 86 -9.16 -7.90 -7.70
C ALA A 86 -10.03 -9.06 -7.17
N GLN A 87 -10.67 -8.87 -6.01
CA GLN A 87 -11.63 -9.84 -5.47
C GLN A 87 -12.83 -10.03 -6.42
N ARG A 88 -13.25 -8.98 -7.15
CA ARG A 88 -14.27 -9.12 -8.19
C ARG A 88 -13.78 -9.93 -9.40
N ARG A 89 -12.54 -9.71 -9.84
CA ARG A 89 -11.95 -10.43 -10.98
C ARG A 89 -11.77 -11.91 -10.69
N SER A 90 -11.40 -12.30 -9.46
CA SER A 90 -11.29 -13.71 -9.08
C SER A 90 -12.64 -14.42 -9.12
N LYS A 91 -13.70 -13.82 -8.57
CA LYS A 91 -15.08 -14.35 -8.63
C LYS A 91 -15.61 -14.52 -10.05
N GLY A 92 -15.21 -13.65 -10.97
CA GLY A 92 -15.59 -13.74 -12.39
C GLY A 92 -14.91 -14.88 -13.15
N LYS A 93 -13.70 -15.28 -12.75
CA LYS A 93 -12.95 -16.38 -13.40
C LYS A 93 -13.44 -17.76 -12.98
N THR A 94 -13.91 -17.94 -11.75
CA THR A 94 -14.42 -19.23 -11.25
C THR A 94 -15.75 -19.66 -11.90
N ARG A 95 -16.40 -18.75 -12.63
CA ARG A 95 -17.70 -18.98 -13.29
C ARG A 95 -17.61 -19.32 -14.78
N LYS A 96 -16.42 -19.62 -15.30
CA LYS A 96 -16.20 -20.09 -16.67
C LYS A 96 -15.63 -21.49 -16.67
#